data_AF-A0A147GP77-F1
#
_entry.id   AF-A0A147GP77-F1
#
_cell.length_a   1.000
_cell.length_b   1.000
_cell.length_c   1.000
_cell.angle_alpha   90.00
_cell.angle_beta   90.00
_cell.angle_gamma   90.00
#
_symmetry.space_group_name_H-M   'P 1'
#
loop_
_entity.id
_entity.type
_entity.pdbx_description
1 polymer ?
#
loop_
_entity_poly.entity_id
_entity_poly.type
_entity_poly.pdbx_seq_one_letter_code
_entity_poly.pdbx_strand_id
1 'polypeptide(L)'
;MHAPTRVLALAAMAVLAANLAACAAPEEGPPPVAPVPLAPPPPRIVGNDGDPLATEGPASCKPSTGYIWCDSARRCVRPWELAREKGFPNTLEGFQAFCRPAPK
;
A
#
# COMPACT_ATOMS: atom_id res chain seq x y z
N MET A 1 26.61 -50.40 9.63
CA MET A 1 25.37 -49.63 9.86
C MET A 1 25.55 -48.21 9.28
N HIS A 2 25.49 -48.04 7.95
CA HIS A 2 25.69 -46.73 7.28
C HIS A 2 24.57 -46.40 6.27
N ALA A 3 23.52 -47.22 6.24
CA ALA A 3 22.42 -47.13 5.28
C ALA A 3 21.44 -45.96 5.53
N PRO A 4 21.01 -45.63 6.78
CA PRO A 4 19.95 -44.63 6.96
C PRO A 4 20.45 -43.21 6.62
N THR A 5 21.69 -42.89 6.97
CA THR A 5 22.29 -41.56 6.74
C THR A 5 22.52 -41.27 5.26
N ARG A 6 22.87 -42.30 4.47
CA ARG A 6 23.05 -42.16 3.01
C ARG A 6 21.72 -41.97 2.28
N VAL A 7 20.65 -42.64 2.72
CA VAL A 7 19.30 -42.49 2.15
C VAL A 7 18.74 -41.09 2.45
N LEU A 8 18.92 -40.60 3.68
CA LEU A 8 18.52 -39.24 4.07
C LEU A 8 19.29 -38.16 3.30
N ALA A 9 20.60 -38.34 3.08
CA ALA A 9 21.41 -37.39 2.31
C ALA A 9 21.02 -37.33 0.82
N LEU A 10 20.73 -38.49 0.21
CA LEU A 10 20.26 -38.55 -1.18
C LEU A 10 18.88 -37.91 -1.35
N ALA A 11 17.97 -38.13 -0.41
CA ALA A 11 16.64 -37.50 -0.41
C ALA A 11 16.73 -35.98 -0.25
N ALA A 12 17.60 -35.49 0.65
CA ALA A 12 17.81 -34.05 0.85
C ALA A 12 18.39 -33.36 -0.40
N MET A 13 19.35 -34.00 -1.07
CA MET A 13 19.93 -33.48 -2.31
C MET A 13 18.92 -33.43 -3.46
N ALA A 14 18.03 -34.43 -3.57
CA ALA A 14 16.97 -34.44 -4.57
C ALA A 14 15.93 -33.32 -4.34
N VAL A 15 15.55 -33.06 -3.09
CA VAL A 15 14.64 -31.95 -2.73
C VAL A 15 15.29 -30.60 -3.02
N LEU A 16 16.57 -30.43 -2.71
CA LEU A 16 17.30 -29.19 -2.98
C LEU A 16 17.40 -28.94 -4.50
N ALA A 17 17.73 -29.97 -5.29
CA ALA A 17 17.77 -29.86 -6.75
C ALA A 17 16.40 -29.53 -7.36
N ALA A 18 15.31 -30.10 -6.83
CA ALA A 18 13.95 -29.78 -7.28
C ALA A 18 13.55 -28.32 -6.99
N ASN A 19 13.98 -27.75 -5.85
CA ASN A 19 13.76 -26.34 -5.53
C ASN A 19 14.57 -25.40 -6.45
N LEU A 20 15.81 -25.78 -6.83
CA LEU A 20 16.63 -24.95 -7.74
C LEU A 20 16.11 -24.96 -9.18
N ALA A 21 15.51 -26.05 -9.64
CA ALA A 21 15.00 -26.17 -11.02
C ALA A 21 13.78 -25.25 -11.30
N ALA A 22 13.05 -24.82 -10.27
CA ALA A 22 11.91 -23.92 -10.41
C ALA A 22 12.28 -22.50 -10.89
N CYS A 23 13.55 -22.10 -10.78
CA CYS A 23 14.03 -20.80 -11.26
C CYS A 23 14.56 -20.82 -12.71
N ALA A 24 14.73 -22.00 -13.32
CA ALA A 24 15.37 -22.15 -14.63
C ALA A 24 14.40 -22.56 -15.74
N ALA A 25 13.09 -22.36 -15.56
CA ALA A 25 12.16 -22.48 -16.67
C ALA A 25 12.58 -21.48 -17.76
N PRO A 26 12.78 -21.93 -19.02
CA PRO A 26 12.90 -21.00 -20.12
C PRO A 26 11.58 -20.24 -20.21
N GLU A 27 11.61 -18.94 -19.89
CA GLU A 27 10.55 -18.05 -20.35
C GLU A 27 10.62 -18.07 -21.88
N GLU A 28 9.71 -18.79 -22.52
CA GLU A 28 9.28 -18.42 -23.86
C GLU A 28 8.65 -17.04 -23.74
N GLY A 29 9.50 -16.03 -23.86
CA GLY A 29 9.09 -14.64 -23.79
C GLY A 29 8.00 -14.38 -24.83
N PRO A 30 7.06 -13.46 -24.54
CA PRO A 30 6.02 -13.11 -25.48
C PRO A 30 6.64 -12.69 -26.83
N PRO A 31 5.96 -12.95 -27.96
CA PRO A 31 6.46 -12.55 -29.27
C PRO A 31 6.80 -11.05 -29.29
N PRO A 32 7.78 -10.62 -30.11
CA PRO A 32 8.17 -9.22 -30.18
C PRO A 32 6.93 -8.35 -30.48
N VAL A 33 6.60 -7.50 -29.52
CA VAL A 33 5.45 -6.61 -29.62
C VAL A 33 5.78 -5.56 -30.68
N ALA A 34 4.94 -5.47 -31.72
CA ALA A 34 5.07 -4.41 -32.72
C ALA A 34 5.11 -3.04 -32.03
N PRO A 35 5.86 -2.05 -32.54
CA PRO A 35 5.89 -0.72 -31.96
C PRO A 35 4.48 -0.12 -31.96
N VAL A 36 3.88 -0.06 -30.78
CA VAL A 36 2.62 0.64 -30.57
C VAL A 36 2.94 2.13 -30.61
N PRO A 37 2.29 2.94 -31.46
CA PRO A 37 2.41 4.38 -31.40
C PRO A 37 2.16 4.82 -29.96
N LEU A 38 3.13 5.51 -29.34
CA LEU A 38 2.98 5.99 -27.97
C LEU A 38 1.74 6.88 -27.92
N ALA A 39 0.67 6.36 -27.30
CA ALA A 39 -0.42 7.20 -26.85
C ALA A 39 0.20 8.33 -26.01
N PRO A 40 -0.38 9.54 -26.03
CA PRO A 40 0.05 10.59 -25.12
C PRO A 40 0.11 10.02 -23.69
N PRO A 41 1.12 10.38 -22.89
CA PRO A 41 1.25 9.86 -21.54
C PRO A 41 -0.09 10.03 -20.83
N PRO A 42 -0.53 9.04 -20.03
CA PRO A 42 -1.76 9.18 -19.28
C PRO A 42 -1.71 10.53 -18.54
N PRO A 43 -2.85 11.24 -18.43
CA PRO A 43 -2.88 12.51 -17.71
C PRO A 43 -2.16 12.29 -16.38
N ARG A 44 -1.23 13.19 -16.05
CA ARG A 44 -0.55 13.16 -14.76
C ARG A 44 -1.66 13.15 -13.72
N ILE A 45 -1.90 12.01 -13.09
CA ILE A 45 -2.78 11.92 -11.93
C ILE A 45 -1.98 12.60 -10.84
N VAL A 46 -2.07 13.93 -10.80
CA VAL A 46 -1.75 14.70 -9.60
C VAL A 46 -2.57 14.01 -8.52
N GLY A 47 -1.92 13.64 -7.40
CA GLY A 47 -2.64 13.02 -6.28
C GLY A 47 -3.87 13.85 -5.95
N ASN A 48 -4.84 13.27 -5.23
CA ASN A 48 -6.03 13.98 -4.77
C ASN A 48 -5.68 15.06 -3.71
N ASP A 49 -4.60 15.81 -3.93
CA ASP A 49 -4.21 17.02 -3.27
C ASP A 49 -5.44 17.92 -3.34
N GLY A 50 -5.94 18.31 -2.16
CA GLY A 50 -7.07 19.21 -2.06
C GLY A 50 -6.87 20.51 -2.85
N ASP A 51 -7.91 21.32 -2.89
CA ASP A 51 -7.86 22.63 -3.53
C ASP A 51 -6.76 23.49 -2.87
N PRO A 52 -5.71 23.90 -3.60
CA PRO A 52 -4.63 24.72 -3.06
C PRO A 52 -5.08 26.13 -2.68
N LEU A 53 -6.26 26.57 -3.13
CA LEU A 53 -6.89 27.83 -2.74
C LEU A 53 -7.84 27.67 -1.55
N ALA A 54 -8.23 26.45 -1.19
CA ALA A 54 -9.05 26.20 -0.01
C ALA A 54 -8.21 26.35 1.26
N THR A 55 -8.59 27.32 2.09
CA THR A 55 -7.97 27.57 3.40
C THR A 55 -8.67 26.83 4.54
N GLU A 56 -9.87 26.29 4.28
CA GLU A 56 -10.68 25.58 5.26
C GLU A 56 -11.53 24.45 4.65
N GLY A 57 -12.02 23.57 5.50
CA GLY A 57 -12.91 22.48 5.13
C GLY A 57 -12.19 21.27 4.51
N PRO A 58 -12.95 20.23 4.12
CA PRO A 58 -12.39 19.00 3.55
C PRO A 58 -11.51 19.20 2.32
N ALA A 59 -11.83 20.21 1.51
CA ALA A 59 -11.10 20.55 0.29
C ALA A 59 -9.69 21.07 0.57
N SER A 60 -9.36 21.56 1.77
CA SER A 60 -8.01 22.07 2.07
C SER A 60 -6.99 20.95 2.36
N CYS A 61 -7.41 19.69 2.50
CA CYS A 61 -6.52 18.61 2.92
C CYS A 61 -5.84 17.90 1.75
N LYS A 62 -4.59 17.48 1.97
CA LYS A 62 -3.80 16.68 1.03
C LYS A 62 -3.81 15.19 1.46
N PRO A 63 -4.79 14.38 1.06
CA PRO A 63 -4.91 12.97 1.44
C PRO A 63 -3.76 12.11 0.91
N SER A 64 -3.10 12.50 -0.18
CA SER A 64 -1.91 11.81 -0.69
C SER A 64 -0.75 11.77 0.32
N THR A 65 -0.70 12.72 1.26
CA THR A 65 0.27 12.72 2.35
C THR A 65 -0.32 12.20 3.66
N GLY A 66 -1.57 11.75 3.69
CA GLY A 66 -2.23 11.16 4.85
C GLY A 66 -2.95 12.14 5.78
N TYR A 67 -3.26 13.35 5.30
CA TYR A 67 -4.06 14.33 6.04
C TYR A 67 -5.55 14.21 5.69
N ILE A 68 -6.41 14.31 6.71
CA ILE A 68 -7.87 14.27 6.61
C ILE A 68 -8.45 15.43 7.43
N TRP A 69 -9.53 16.05 6.96
CA TRP A 69 -10.21 17.11 7.70
C TRP A 69 -10.90 16.58 8.96
N CYS A 70 -10.81 17.33 10.04
CA CYS A 70 -11.48 17.03 11.30
C CYS A 70 -12.29 18.26 11.71
N ASP A 71 -13.62 18.18 11.66
CA ASP A 71 -14.49 19.33 11.94
C ASP A 71 -14.33 19.82 13.38
N SER A 72 -14.19 18.91 14.36
CA SER A 72 -13.96 19.29 15.75
C SER A 72 -12.64 20.05 15.98
N ALA A 73 -11.60 19.76 15.19
CA ALA A 73 -10.30 20.44 15.26
C ALA A 73 -10.16 21.60 14.28
N ARG A 74 -11.10 21.77 13.35
CA ARG A 74 -11.09 22.74 12.25
C ARG A 74 -9.75 22.80 11.49
N ARG A 75 -9.13 21.65 11.28
CA ARG A 75 -7.86 21.54 10.56
C ARG A 75 -7.69 20.15 9.96
N CYS A 76 -6.77 20.06 9.01
CA CYS A 76 -6.28 18.78 8.51
C CYS A 76 -5.38 18.11 9.57
N VAL A 77 -5.61 16.82 9.82
CA VAL A 77 -4.91 16.02 10.81
C VAL A 77 -4.51 14.67 10.24
N ARG A 78 -3.52 14.01 10.84
CA ARG A 78 -3.23 12.60 10.59
C ARG A 78 -4.02 11.75 11.60
N PRO A 79 -4.95 10.88 11.17
CA PRO A 79 -5.82 10.15 12.09
C PRO A 79 -5.09 9.36 13.18
N TRP A 80 -3.97 8.72 12.84
CA TRP A 80 -3.18 7.91 13.78
C TRP A 80 -2.41 8.74 14.82
N GLU A 81 -1.95 9.94 14.45
CA GLU A 81 -1.30 10.86 15.38
C GLU A 81 -2.33 11.44 16.34
N LEU A 82 -3.49 11.84 15.81
CA LEU A 82 -4.59 12.35 16.61
C LEU A 82 -5.12 11.27 17.58
N ALA A 83 -5.27 10.04 17.11
CA ALA A 83 -5.69 8.90 17.94
C ALA A 83 -4.75 8.69 19.13
N ARG A 84 -3.43 8.74 18.89
CA ARG A 84 -2.41 8.64 19.94
C ARG A 84 -2.45 9.84 20.90
N GLU A 85 -2.60 11.06 20.38
CA GLU A 85 -2.63 12.29 21.19
C GLU A 85 -3.88 12.37 22.06
N LYS A 86 -5.04 11.97 21.52
CA LYS A 86 -6.36 12.13 22.16
C LYS A 86 -6.85 10.86 22.86
N GLY A 87 -6.18 9.73 22.69
CA GLY A 87 -6.46 8.48 23.40
C GLY A 87 -7.70 7.74 22.91
N PHE A 88 -8.00 7.79 21.61
CA PHE A 88 -9.10 7.00 21.01
C PHE A 88 -8.55 5.88 20.09
N PRO A 89 -9.36 4.85 19.78
CA PRO A 89 -8.92 3.76 18.91
C PRO A 89 -8.50 4.25 17.52
N ASN A 90 -7.29 3.90 17.06
CA ASN A 90 -6.80 4.21 15.71
C ASN A 90 -7.56 3.41 14.63
N THR A 91 -8.81 3.82 14.40
CA THR A 91 -9.82 3.20 13.53
C THR A 91 -10.58 4.32 12.83
N LEU A 92 -11.25 4.00 11.71
CA LEU A 92 -12.06 4.98 11.00
C LEU A 92 -13.21 5.47 11.88
N GLU A 93 -13.87 4.56 12.58
CA GLU A 93 -15.00 4.82 13.46
C GLU A 93 -14.59 5.71 14.63
N GLY A 94 -13.45 5.41 15.27
CA GLY A 94 -12.89 6.22 16.35
C GLY A 94 -12.57 7.64 15.89
N PHE A 95 -11.95 7.78 14.71
CA PHE A 95 -11.66 9.08 14.12
C PHE A 95 -12.93 9.87 13.79
N GLN A 96 -13.92 9.25 13.15
CA GLN A 96 -15.18 9.90 12.81
C GLN A 96 -15.96 10.34 14.04
N ALA A 97 -16.01 9.50 15.08
CA ALA A 97 -16.64 9.84 16.35
C ALA A 97 -15.98 11.05 17.00
N PHE A 98 -14.64 11.13 16.97
CA PHE A 98 -13.87 12.27 17.51
C PHE A 98 -14.04 13.55 16.68
N CYS A 99 -14.05 13.41 15.36
CA CYS A 99 -14.05 14.53 14.43
C CYS A 99 -15.43 15.08 14.07
N ARG A 100 -16.52 14.39 14.44
CA ARG A 100 -17.89 14.84 14.18
C ARG A 100 -18.13 16.25 14.75
N PRO A 101 -18.73 17.18 13.97
CA PRO A 101 -19.09 18.49 14.49
C PRO A 101 -20.11 18.37 15.63
N ALA A 102 -20.08 19.32 16.57
CA ALA A 102 -21.07 19.38 17.64
C ALA A 102 -22.50 19.52 17.05
N PRO A 103 -23.51 18.86 17.63
CA PRO A 103 -24.89 19.09 17.24
C PRO A 103 -25.24 20.57 17.46
N LYS A 104 -26.03 21.13 16.54
CA LYS A 104 -26.54 22.50 16.64
C LYS A 104 -27.70 22.60 17.62
#